data_AF-A0A9X4MPZ4-F1
#
_entry.id   AF-A0A9X4MPZ4-F1
#
_cell.length_a   1.000
_cell.length_b   1.000
_cell.length_c   1.000
_cell.angle_alpha   90.00
_cell.angle_beta   90.00
_cell.angle_gamma   90.00
#
_symmetry.space_group_name_H-M   'P 1'
#
loop_
_entity.id
_entity.type
_entity.pdbx_description
1 polymer ?
#
loop_
_entity_poly.entity_id
_entity_poly.type
_entity_poly.pdbx_seq_one_letter_code
_entity_poly.pdbx_strand_id
1 'polypeptide(L)'
;MKQLHLYISNDEPEPQKDKRAFDTSLGSPSPEMGYEKYLQSQEWHNKRKYAIYKAGHRCQRCGKSPKILQVHHKHYDTLYRERLEDIEVLCVSCHRVADGDREYWSAFETWAYKVYGEYWYDYDEERLREAFDDWFEEKENDYW
;
A
#
# COMPACT_ATOMS: atom_id res chain seq x y z
N MET A 1 -64.98 33.43 7.84
CA MET A 1 -63.90 32.72 8.57
C MET A 1 -63.28 31.72 7.60
N LYS A 2 -62.12 32.05 7.01
CA LYS A 2 -61.38 31.17 6.11
C LYS A 2 -59.98 31.00 6.69
N GLN A 3 -59.61 29.77 7.00
CA GLN A 3 -58.30 29.41 7.54
C GLN A 3 -57.38 29.08 6.36
N LEU A 4 -56.41 29.95 6.07
CA LEU A 4 -55.33 29.67 5.13
C LEU A 4 -54.23 28.91 5.90
N HIS A 5 -54.02 27.63 5.58
CA HIS A 5 -52.81 26.92 5.95
C HIS A 5 -51.75 27.21 4.89
N LEU A 6 -50.70 27.94 5.26
CA LEU A 6 -49.47 28.08 4.48
C LEU A 6 -48.64 26.81 4.66
N TYR A 7 -48.59 25.96 3.63
CA TYR A 7 -47.58 24.90 3.52
C TYR A 7 -46.30 25.55 2.98
N ILE A 8 -45.29 25.69 3.85
CA ILE A 8 -43.92 25.98 3.43
C ILE A 8 -43.34 24.65 2.96
N SER A 9 -43.10 24.52 1.65
CA SER A 9 -42.34 23.41 1.07
C SER A 9 -40.89 23.55 1.49
N ASN A 10 -40.46 22.74 2.46
CA ASN A 10 -39.06 22.52 2.76
C ASN A 10 -38.46 21.58 1.71
N ASP A 11 -38.24 22.09 0.50
CA ASP A 11 -37.40 21.41 -0.48
C ASP A 11 -35.94 21.75 -0.16
N GLU A 12 -35.39 21.08 0.86
CA GLU A 12 -33.94 20.92 0.93
C GLU A 12 -33.53 19.96 -0.20
N PRO A 13 -32.57 20.33 -1.07
CA PRO A 13 -32.13 19.42 -2.12
C PRO A 13 -31.52 18.17 -1.48
N GLU A 14 -32.06 16.99 -1.83
CA GLU A 14 -31.47 15.71 -1.44
C GLU A 14 -29.98 15.69 -1.77
N PRO A 15 -29.11 15.19 -0.86
CA PRO A 15 -27.70 15.04 -1.13
C PRO A 15 -27.52 14.10 -2.32
N GLN A 16 -27.06 14.65 -3.44
CA GLN A 16 -26.76 13.89 -4.64
C GLN A 16 -25.73 12.81 -4.28
N LYS A 17 -26.18 11.54 -4.25
CA LYS A 17 -25.31 10.39 -4.06
C LYS A 17 -24.32 10.34 -5.24
N ASP A 18 -23.09 10.77 -4.98
CA ASP A 18 -21.99 10.70 -5.94
C ASP A 18 -21.81 9.26 -6.40
N LYS A 19 -21.96 9.02 -7.70
CA LYS A 19 -21.81 7.70 -8.34
C LYS A 19 -20.33 7.28 -8.47
N ARG A 20 -19.37 8.04 -7.92
CA ARG A 20 -17.93 7.73 -7.86
C ARG A 20 -17.50 7.01 -6.58
N ALA A 21 -18.33 6.13 -6.05
CA ALA A 21 -17.89 5.22 -4.99
C ALA A 21 -17.02 4.12 -5.61
N PHE A 22 -15.77 4.00 -5.14
CA PHE A 22 -14.78 2.92 -5.36
C PHE A 22 -13.83 2.97 -6.57
N ASP A 23 -13.48 4.13 -7.12
CA ASP A 23 -12.22 4.19 -7.88
C ASP A 23 -11.03 4.27 -6.89
N THR A 24 -10.44 3.12 -6.58
CA THR A 24 -9.25 2.99 -5.74
C THR A 24 -7.94 3.18 -6.51
N SER A 25 -8.01 3.42 -7.82
CA SER A 25 -6.82 3.66 -8.65
C SER A 25 -6.09 4.93 -8.22
N LEU A 26 -4.76 4.93 -8.32
CA LEU A 26 -3.95 6.14 -8.12
C LEU A 26 -3.97 7.09 -9.32
N GLY A 27 -4.54 6.66 -10.44
CA GLY A 27 -4.70 7.46 -11.65
C GLY A 27 -4.89 6.59 -12.89
N SER A 28 -4.76 7.19 -14.08
CA SER A 28 -4.77 6.41 -15.31
C SER A 28 -3.57 5.44 -15.39
N PRO A 29 -3.73 4.26 -16.00
CA PRO A 29 -2.62 3.38 -16.33
C PRO A 29 -1.51 4.10 -17.09
N SER A 30 -0.26 3.77 -16.76
CA SER A 30 0.92 4.23 -17.48
C SER A 30 1.40 3.15 -18.48
N PRO A 31 2.04 3.53 -19.60
CA PRO A 31 2.67 2.56 -20.47
C PRO A 31 3.89 1.92 -19.77
N GLU A 32 4.16 0.66 -20.09
CA GLU A 32 5.37 -0.01 -19.62
C GLU A 32 6.61 0.69 -20.19
N MET A 33 7.54 1.10 -19.32
CA MET A 33 8.70 1.88 -19.73
C MET A 33 9.98 1.59 -18.93
N GLY A 34 9.96 0.54 -18.12
CA GLY A 34 11.02 0.21 -17.17
C GLY A 34 10.87 0.96 -15.85
N TYR A 35 11.26 0.30 -14.76
CA TYR A 35 11.02 0.77 -13.40
C TYR A 35 11.61 2.15 -13.12
N GLU A 36 12.90 2.33 -13.39
CA GLU A 36 13.61 3.60 -13.13
C GLU A 36 13.00 4.77 -13.89
N LYS A 37 12.70 4.56 -15.19
CA LYS A 37 12.09 5.59 -16.03
C LYS A 37 10.69 5.96 -15.54
N TYR A 38 9.94 4.96 -15.07
CA TYR A 38 8.61 5.19 -14.52
C TYR A 38 8.63 5.95 -13.21
N LEU A 39 9.55 5.64 -12.29
CA LEU A 39 9.68 6.41 -11.05
C LEU A 39 10.09 7.88 -11.28
N GLN A 40 10.68 8.18 -12.44
CA GLN A 40 11.03 9.54 -12.85
C GLN A 40 9.93 10.22 -13.69
N SER A 41 8.85 9.50 -14.00
CA SER A 41 7.77 10.00 -14.86
C SER A 41 6.86 11.01 -14.16
N GLN A 42 6.19 11.84 -14.96
CA GLN A 42 5.20 12.80 -14.45
C GLN A 42 3.96 12.08 -13.89
N GLU A 43 3.63 10.93 -14.47
CA GLU A 43 2.54 10.06 -14.06
C GLU A 43 2.76 9.54 -12.65
N TRP A 44 3.93 8.96 -12.36
CA TRP A 44 4.26 8.52 -11.01
C TRP A 44 4.29 9.68 -10.02
N HIS A 45 4.83 10.83 -10.40
CA HIS A 45 4.81 12.01 -9.52
C HIS A 45 3.38 12.43 -9.14
N ASN A 46 2.44 12.35 -10.08
CA ASN A 46 1.02 12.64 -9.84
C ASN A 46 0.39 11.58 -8.92
N LYS A 47 0.60 10.29 -9.20
CA LYS A 47 0.14 9.18 -8.34
C LYS A 47 0.66 9.30 -6.92
N ARG A 48 1.95 9.59 -6.77
CA ARG A 48 2.62 9.82 -5.48
C ARG A 48 2.00 10.98 -4.70
N LYS A 49 1.78 12.12 -5.37
CA LYS A 49 1.12 13.29 -4.73
C LYS A 49 -0.29 12.95 -4.27
N TYR A 50 -1.06 12.26 -5.11
CA TYR A 50 -2.42 11.84 -4.79
C TYR A 50 -2.45 10.88 -3.59
N ALA A 51 -1.56 9.89 -3.55
CA ALA A 51 -1.41 8.99 -2.41
C ALA A 51 -1.15 9.74 -1.09
N ILE A 52 -0.18 10.66 -1.09
CA ILE A 52 0.16 11.48 0.09
C ILE A 52 -1.04 12.34 0.54
N TYR A 53 -1.77 12.92 -0.42
CA TYR A 53 -2.99 13.66 -0.15
C TYR A 53 -4.06 12.77 0.50
N LYS A 54 -4.30 11.58 -0.05
CA LYS A 54 -5.27 10.60 0.49
C LYS A 54 -4.89 10.09 1.88
N ALA A 55 -3.61 9.97 2.16
CA ALA A 55 -3.08 9.66 3.50
C ALA A 55 -3.16 10.84 4.48
N GLY A 56 -3.71 12.00 4.08
CA GLY A 56 -3.84 13.17 4.95
C GLY A 56 -2.49 13.76 5.36
N HIS A 57 -1.45 13.62 4.52
CA HIS A 57 -0.08 14.04 4.82
C HIS A 57 0.45 13.45 6.14
N ARG A 58 0.12 12.17 6.39
CA ARG A 58 0.57 11.40 7.56
C ARG A 58 1.17 10.08 7.12
N CYS A 59 2.13 9.60 7.91
CA CYS A 59 2.59 8.22 7.84
C CYS A 59 1.43 7.30 8.24
N GLN A 60 1.12 6.31 7.40
CA GLN A 60 0.02 5.38 7.64
C GLN A 60 0.31 4.35 8.75
N ARG A 61 1.58 4.07 9.06
CA ARG A 61 1.96 3.21 10.20
C ARG A 61 1.98 3.94 11.53
N CYS A 62 2.69 5.07 11.63
CA CYS A 62 2.91 5.73 12.92
C CYS A 62 2.09 7.02 13.14
N GLY A 63 1.29 7.46 12.17
CA GLY A 63 0.41 8.63 12.25
C GLY A 63 1.10 10.01 12.25
N LYS A 64 2.43 10.04 12.29
CA LYS A 64 3.23 11.29 12.28
C LYS A 64 3.15 12.01 10.93
N SER A 65 3.24 13.34 10.94
CA SER A 65 3.31 14.20 9.74
C SER A 65 4.70 14.82 9.58
N PRO A 66 5.74 14.05 9.23
CA PRO A 66 7.06 14.60 8.96
C PRO A 66 7.06 15.49 7.70
N LYS A 67 8.11 16.30 7.54
CA LYS A 67 8.33 17.09 6.32
C LYS A 67 8.48 16.23 5.06
N ILE A 68 9.00 15.01 5.22
CA ILE A 68 9.28 14.07 4.12
C ILE A 68 8.45 12.81 4.34
N LEU A 69 7.57 12.54 3.38
CA LEU A 69 6.84 11.28 3.24
C LEU A 69 7.30 10.58 1.96
N GLN A 70 7.32 9.26 1.99
CA GLN A 70 7.64 8.39 0.88
C GLN A 70 6.43 7.50 0.59
N VAL A 71 6.35 6.99 -0.64
CA VAL A 71 5.35 6.00 -1.04
C VAL A 71 6.10 4.69 -1.21
N HIS A 72 5.78 3.73 -0.36
CA HIS A 72 6.29 2.38 -0.38
C HIS A 72 5.35 1.52 -1.24
N HIS A 73 5.90 0.69 -2.13
CA HIS A 73 5.13 -0.33 -2.85
C HIS A 73 5.10 -1.61 -2.01
N LYS A 74 3.91 -2.13 -1.71
CA LYS A 74 3.77 -3.40 -0.97
C LYS A 74 4.15 -4.59 -1.84
N HIS A 75 3.86 -4.50 -3.13
CA HIS A 75 4.25 -5.43 -4.18
C HIS A 75 4.36 -4.67 -5.52
N TYR A 76 4.84 -5.34 -6.56
CA TYR A 76 5.01 -4.75 -7.90
C TYR A 76 4.08 -5.36 -8.96
N ASP A 77 3.19 -6.28 -8.59
CA ASP A 77 2.30 -7.01 -9.53
C ASP A 77 1.38 -6.09 -10.36
N THR A 78 1.05 -4.91 -9.82
CA THR A 78 0.19 -3.90 -10.45
C THR A 78 0.98 -2.67 -10.90
N LEU A 79 2.31 -2.78 -11.07
CA LEU A 79 3.15 -1.68 -11.54
C LEU A 79 2.53 -1.04 -12.79
N TYR A 80 2.57 0.29 -12.87
CA TYR A 80 1.91 1.14 -13.87
C TYR A 80 0.37 1.25 -13.74
N ARG A 81 -0.29 0.42 -12.94
CA ARG A 81 -1.75 0.38 -12.69
C ARG A 81 -2.10 0.35 -11.19
N GLU A 82 -1.25 0.96 -10.38
CA GLU A 82 -1.28 0.88 -8.93
C GLU A 82 -2.55 1.48 -8.35
N ARG A 83 -3.07 0.80 -7.33
CA ARG A 83 -4.19 1.24 -6.51
C ARG A 83 -3.69 1.77 -5.18
N LEU A 84 -4.56 2.46 -4.45
CA LEU A 84 -4.28 2.93 -3.09
C LEU A 84 -3.90 1.80 -2.13
N GLU A 85 -4.42 0.59 -2.35
CA GLU A 85 -4.13 -0.59 -1.52
C GLU A 85 -2.75 -1.20 -1.78
N ASP A 86 -2.20 -1.04 -2.99
CA ASP A 86 -0.91 -1.59 -3.42
C ASP A 86 0.28 -0.82 -2.84
N ILE A 87 0.02 0.37 -2.30
CA ILE A 87 1.03 1.28 -1.77
C ILE A 87 0.77 1.67 -0.32
N GLU A 88 1.78 2.24 0.32
CA GLU A 88 1.70 2.78 1.66
C GLU A 88 2.50 4.08 1.78
N VAL A 89 1.88 5.14 2.31
CA VAL A 89 2.55 6.43 2.57
C VAL A 89 3.23 6.38 3.93
N LEU A 90 4.55 6.46 3.94
CA LEU A 90 5.37 6.23 5.13
C LEU A 90 6.36 7.38 5.40
N CYS A 91 6.68 7.57 6.67
CA CYS A 91 7.90 8.31 7.03
C CYS A 91 9.14 7.46 6.73
N VAL A 92 10.30 8.10 6.62
CA VAL A 92 11.58 7.43 6.28
C VAL A 92 11.88 6.23 7.20
N SER A 93 11.63 6.37 8.50
CA SER A 93 11.89 5.27 9.45
C SER A 93 10.95 4.07 9.23
N CYS A 94 9.66 4.32 9.01
CA CYS A 94 8.70 3.25 8.74
C CYS A 94 8.91 2.64 7.35
N HIS A 95 9.35 3.43 6.37
CA HIS A 95 9.68 2.96 5.04
C HIS A 95 10.83 1.95 5.07
N ARG A 96 11.91 2.26 5.81
CA ARG A 96 13.04 1.34 5.97
C ARG A 96 12.63 0.00 6.61
N VAL A 97 11.74 0.05 7.61
CA VAL A 97 11.19 -1.17 8.22
C VAL A 97 10.37 -1.95 7.18
N ALA A 98 9.49 -1.27 6.45
CA ALA A 98 8.68 -1.89 5.40
C ALA A 98 9.52 -2.56 4.29
N ASP A 99 10.62 -1.92 3.87
CA ASP A 99 11.55 -2.50 2.91
C ASP A 99 12.22 -3.77 3.46
N GLY A 100 12.68 -3.73 4.72
CA GLY A 100 13.25 -4.89 5.41
C GLY A 100 12.24 -6.03 5.60
N ASP A 101 11.01 -5.72 5.99
CA ASP A 101 9.93 -6.70 6.11
C ASP A 101 9.71 -7.42 4.77
N ARG A 102 9.67 -6.67 3.65
CA ARG A 102 9.47 -7.23 2.31
C ARG A 102 10.63 -8.12 1.87
N GLU A 103 11.87 -7.71 2.16
CA GLU A 103 13.07 -8.49 1.85
C GLU A 103 13.11 -9.79 2.67
N TYR A 104 12.83 -9.70 3.97
CA TYR A 104 12.71 -10.85 4.87
C TYR A 104 11.65 -11.83 4.35
N TRP A 105 10.43 -11.35 4.07
CA TRP A 105 9.33 -12.19 3.60
C TRP A 105 9.63 -12.88 2.28
N SER A 106 10.22 -12.15 1.31
CA SER A 106 10.64 -12.72 0.04
C SER A 106 11.69 -13.83 0.22
N ALA A 107 12.65 -13.62 1.11
CA ALA A 107 13.66 -14.63 1.45
C ALA A 107 13.03 -15.83 2.16
N PHE A 108 12.14 -15.60 3.13
CA PHE A 108 11.40 -16.62 3.85
C PHE A 108 10.58 -17.51 2.92
N GLU A 109 9.74 -16.94 2.06
CA GLU A 109 8.91 -17.69 1.11
C GLU A 109 9.77 -18.52 0.16
N THR A 110 10.86 -17.93 -0.33
CA THR A 110 11.80 -18.64 -1.22
C THR A 110 12.45 -19.82 -0.50
N TRP A 111 12.87 -19.64 0.75
CA TRP A 111 13.45 -20.71 1.57
C TRP A 111 12.42 -21.79 1.89
N ALA A 112 11.22 -21.40 2.34
CA ALA A 112 10.16 -22.32 2.74
C ALA A 112 9.75 -23.20 1.56
N TYR A 113 9.57 -22.62 0.38
CA TYR A 113 9.30 -23.38 -0.84
C TYR A 113 10.42 -24.36 -1.19
N LYS A 114 11.69 -23.97 -1.03
CA LYS A 114 12.85 -24.85 -1.32
C LYS A 114 12.97 -26.02 -0.35
N VAL A 115 12.64 -25.80 0.93
CA VAL A 115 12.81 -26.80 1.99
C VAL A 115 11.59 -27.71 2.11
N TYR A 116 10.38 -27.15 2.05
CA TYR A 116 9.13 -27.84 2.33
C TYR A 116 8.25 -28.09 1.09
N GLY A 117 8.61 -27.51 -0.07
CA GLY A 117 7.89 -27.68 -1.33
C GLY A 117 6.70 -26.75 -1.51
N GLU A 118 5.85 -27.05 -2.51
CA GLU A 118 4.71 -26.20 -2.92
C GLU A 118 3.71 -25.94 -1.80
N TYR A 119 3.51 -26.91 -0.90
CA TYR A 119 2.54 -26.87 0.20
C TYR A 119 3.16 -26.39 1.52
N TRP A 120 4.22 -25.57 1.47
CA TRP A 120 4.88 -25.09 2.68
C TRP A 120 3.94 -24.31 3.61
N TYR A 121 2.89 -23.69 3.08
CA TYR A 121 1.87 -22.97 3.85
C TYR A 121 0.95 -23.88 4.70
N ASP A 122 0.94 -25.19 4.46
CA ASP A 122 0.19 -26.15 5.28
C ASP A 122 0.91 -26.48 6.60
N TYR A 123 2.17 -26.04 6.74
CA TYR A 123 2.97 -26.22 7.95
C TYR A 123 2.72 -25.10 8.96
N ASP A 124 3.08 -25.37 10.21
CA ASP A 124 2.99 -24.40 11.29
C ASP A 124 3.93 -23.20 11.04
N GLU A 125 3.34 -22.01 10.90
CA GLU A 125 4.05 -20.79 10.50
C GLU A 125 5.09 -20.36 11.54
N GLU A 126 4.80 -20.51 12.84
CA GLU A 126 5.72 -20.17 13.92
C GLU A 126 6.99 -21.04 13.82
N ARG A 127 6.81 -22.36 13.69
CA ARG A 127 7.92 -23.29 13.50
C ARG A 127 8.73 -23.04 12.22
N LEU A 128 8.06 -22.65 11.12
CA LEU A 128 8.76 -22.32 9.89
C LEU A 128 9.64 -21.07 10.07
N ARG A 129 9.11 -20.04 10.74
CA ARG A 129 9.85 -18.81 11.00
C ARG A 129 11.05 -19.07 11.91
N GLU A 130 10.89 -19.84 12.98
CA GLU A 130 12.00 -20.24 13.84
C GLU A 130 13.10 -20.95 13.05
N ALA A 131 12.73 -21.93 12.21
CA ALA A 131 13.70 -22.66 11.39
C ALA A 131 14.34 -21.79 10.28
N PHE A 132 13.63 -20.77 9.79
CA PHE A 132 14.19 -19.80 8.86
C PHE A 132 15.18 -18.86 9.55
N ASP A 133 14.84 -18.35 10.73
CA ASP A 133 15.69 -17.44 11.50
C ASP A 133 17.03 -18.11 11.85
N ASP A 134 17.00 -19.36 12.33
CA ASP A 134 18.20 -20.17 12.57
C ASP A 134 19.06 -20.28 11.30
N TRP A 135 18.44 -20.59 10.15
CA TRP A 135 19.13 -20.71 8.86
C TRP A 135 19.68 -19.36 8.37
N PHE A 136 18.94 -18.28 8.57
CA PHE A 136 19.29 -16.93 8.11
C PHE A 136 20.50 -16.40 8.89
N GLU A 137 20.54 -16.60 10.21
CA GLU A 137 21.69 -16.27 11.06
C GLU A 137 22.94 -17.05 10.68
N GLU A 138 22.83 -18.35 10.40
CA GLU A 138 23.97 -19.15 9.90
C GLU A 138 24.52 -18.58 8.58
N LYS A 139 23.63 -18.14 7.67
CA LYS A 139 24.04 -17.60 6.37
C LYS A 139 24.64 -16.21 6.45
N GLU A 140 24.20 -15.34 7.34
CA GLU A 140 24.84 -14.03 7.52
C GLU A 140 26.26 -14.16 8.09
N ASN A 141 26.49 -15.15 8.95
CA ASN A 141 27.81 -15.41 9.55
C ASN A 141 28.83 -16.02 8.57
N ASP A 142 28.39 -16.65 7.47
CA ASP A 142 29.27 -17.22 6.43
C ASP A 142 29.97 -16.13 5.56
N TYR A 143 29.53 -14.87 5.63
CA TYR A 143 30.05 -13.76 4.82
C TYR A 143 31.00 -12.80 5.57
N TRP A 144 31.37 -13.11 6.81
CA TRP A 144 32.35 -12.38 7.63
C TRP A 144 33.43 -13.30 8.20
#